data_AF-A0A5Q4FC56-F1
#
_entry.id   AF-A0A5Q4FC56-F1
#
_cell.length_a   1.000
_cell.length_b   1.000
_cell.length_c   1.000
_cell.angle_alpha   90.00
_cell.angle_beta   90.00
_cell.angle_gamma   90.00
#
_symmetry.space_group_name_H-M   'P 1'
#
loop_
_entity.id
_entity.type
_entity.pdbx_description
1 polymer ?
#
loop_
_entity_poly.entity_id
_entity_poly.type
_entity_poly.pdbx_seq_one_letter_code
_entity_poly.pdbx_strand_id
1 'polypeptide(L)'
;MVLLDTHVWLWWLIGDGALRAMERNRLDELASRQRLAISWASVWEAEILEAKGRIQLLPDFESWIRIATDQSVCRVIPVDMDLVIAQRKLPPAFHQDPADRLITATAMLAGWPLATHDQRIRNSATAEIWVAK
;
A
#
# COMPACT_ATOMS: atom_id res chain seq x y z
N MET A 1 -3.92 -3.17 -12.52
CA MET A 1 -4.14 -2.57 -11.20
C MET A 1 -2.78 -2.56 -10.52
N VAL A 2 -2.49 -1.60 -9.65
CA VAL A 2 -1.25 -1.55 -8.86
C VAL A 2 -1.66 -1.50 -7.40
N LEU A 3 -1.09 -2.39 -6.58
CA LEU A 3 -1.27 -2.30 -5.12
C LEU A 3 -0.18 -1.37 -4.58
N LEU A 4 -0.57 -0.36 -3.82
CA LEU A 4 0.39 0.52 -3.15
C LEU A 4 0.69 -0.03 -1.77
N ASP A 5 1.97 -0.02 -1.43
CA ASP A 5 2.42 -0.15 -0.05
C ASP A 5 2.02 1.09 0.76
N THR A 6 1.95 0.97 2.09
CA THR A 6 1.45 2.01 2.97
C THR A 6 2.24 3.30 2.81
N HIS A 7 3.57 3.23 2.82
CA HIS A 7 4.39 4.44 2.66
C HIS A 7 4.26 5.05 1.27
N VAL A 8 4.07 4.26 0.20
CA VAL A 8 3.87 4.81 -1.16
C VAL A 8 2.55 5.56 -1.23
N TRP A 9 1.48 4.97 -0.69
CA TRP A 9 0.17 5.61 -0.62
C TRP A 9 0.21 6.91 0.18
N LEU A 10 0.80 6.89 1.38
CA LEU A 10 0.93 8.07 2.23
C LEU A 10 1.80 9.15 1.56
N TRP A 11 2.96 8.80 1.00
CA TRP A 11 3.83 9.78 0.34
C TRP A 11 3.19 10.42 -0.88
N TRP A 12 2.39 9.65 -1.62
CA TRP A 12 1.64 10.14 -2.76
C TRP A 12 0.61 11.18 -2.33
N LEU A 13 -0.25 10.85 -1.37
CA LEU A 13 -1.37 11.72 -0.96
C LEU A 13 -0.96 12.91 -0.09
N ILE A 14 0.04 12.75 0.78
CA ILE A 14 0.53 13.83 1.65
C ILE A 14 1.45 14.79 0.88
N GLY A 15 2.01 14.34 -0.25
CA GLY A 15 2.96 15.14 -1.03
C GLY A 15 4.38 15.17 -0.43
N ASP A 16 4.61 14.49 0.69
CA ASP A 16 5.89 14.39 1.38
C ASP A 16 6.51 12.99 1.22
N GLY A 17 7.83 12.85 1.36
CA GLY A 17 8.54 11.57 1.26
C GLY A 17 9.22 11.29 -0.08
N ALA A 18 9.66 10.04 -0.27
CA ALA A 18 10.71 9.71 -1.23
C ALA A 18 10.25 9.33 -2.65
N LEU A 19 9.02 9.71 -3.05
CA LEU A 19 8.54 9.48 -4.42
C LEU A 19 9.15 10.47 -5.42
N ARG A 20 9.78 9.94 -6.47
CA ARG A 20 10.27 10.74 -7.59
C ARG A 20 9.10 11.36 -8.37
N ALA A 21 9.35 12.47 -9.06
CA ALA A 21 8.33 13.14 -9.88
C ALA A 21 7.68 12.21 -10.92
N MET A 22 8.47 11.33 -11.54
CA MET A 22 7.96 10.33 -12.49
C MET A 22 6.99 9.33 -11.83
N GLU A 23 7.29 8.89 -10.60
CA GLU A 23 6.42 7.98 -9.86
C GLU A 23 5.10 8.68 -9.52
N ARG A 24 5.15 9.92 -9.02
CA ARG A 24 3.96 10.73 -8.71
C ARG A 24 3.07 10.90 -9.93
N ASN A 25 3.63 11.38 -11.04
CA ASN A 25 2.88 11.55 -12.29
C ASN A 25 2.22 10.25 -12.77
N ARG A 26 2.91 9.12 -12.61
CA ARG A 26 2.37 7.82 -13.01
C ARG A 26 1.26 7.35 -12.08
N LEU A 27 1.39 7.58 -10.77
CA LEU A 27 0.33 7.32 -9.79
C LEU A 27 -0.91 8.17 -10.08
N ASP A 28 -0.74 9.47 -10.40
CA ASP A 28 -1.85 10.35 -10.76
C ASP A 28 -2.61 9.84 -12.01
N GLU A 29 -1.88 9.40 -13.05
CA GLU A 29 -2.49 8.79 -14.24
C GLU A 29 -3.24 7.49 -13.90
N LEU A 30 -2.66 6.63 -13.06
CA LEU A 30 -3.31 5.39 -12.64
C LEU A 30 -4.56 5.66 -11.79
N ALA A 31 -4.52 6.65 -10.89
CA ALA A 31 -5.65 7.08 -10.08
C ALA A 31 -6.80 7.56 -10.97
N SER A 32 -6.51 8.40 -11.98
CA SER A 32 -7.50 8.91 -12.94
C SER A 32 -8.24 7.81 -13.72
N ARG A 33 -7.66 6.61 -13.78
CA ARG A 33 -8.22 5.42 -14.44
C ARG A 33 -8.71 4.36 -13.44
N GLN A 34 -8.78 4.68 -12.15
CA GLN A 34 -9.16 3.76 -11.07
C GLN A 34 -8.32 2.47 -11.09
N ARG A 35 -7.01 2.61 -11.35
CA ARG A 35 -6.04 1.50 -11.45
C ARG A 35 -5.15 1.36 -10.20
N LEU A 36 -5.49 2.04 -9.11
CA LEU A 36 -4.79 1.95 -7.82
C LEU A 36 -5.62 1.21 -6.78
N ALA A 37 -4.94 0.45 -5.94
CA ALA A 37 -5.51 -0.23 -4.80
C ALA A 37 -4.57 -0.18 -3.59
N ILE A 38 -5.11 -0.33 -2.40
CA ILE A 38 -4.35 -0.52 -1.15
C ILE A 38 -4.90 -1.72 -0.39
N SER A 39 -4.07 -2.35 0.44
CA SER A 39 -4.56 -3.34 1.41
C SER A 39 -5.30 -2.64 2.54
N TRP A 40 -6.31 -3.27 3.13
CA TRP A 40 -6.90 -2.78 4.38
C TRP A 40 -5.83 -2.58 5.47
N ALA A 41 -4.77 -3.40 5.45
CA ALA A 41 -3.67 -3.35 6.41
C ALA A 41 -2.93 -2.01 6.35
N SER A 42 -2.91 -1.34 5.18
CA SER A 42 -2.32 -0.01 5.04
C SER A 42 -3.13 1.08 5.75
N VAL A 43 -4.46 0.93 5.79
CA VAL A 43 -5.33 1.84 6.56
C VAL A 43 -5.09 1.67 8.06
N TRP A 44 -4.99 0.41 8.52
CA TRP A 44 -4.65 0.08 9.90
C TRP A 44 -3.25 0.57 10.31
N GLU A 45 -2.26 0.41 9.44
CA GLU A 45 -0.91 0.90 9.69
C GLU A 45 -0.86 2.44 9.74
N ALA A 46 -1.61 3.14 8.87
CA ALA A 46 -1.72 4.59 8.93
C ALA A 46 -2.31 5.09 10.27
N GLU A 47 -3.30 4.40 10.82
CA GLU A 47 -3.82 4.69 12.17
C GLU A 47 -2.72 4.59 13.23
N ILE A 48 -1.98 3.47 13.23
CA ILE A 48 -0.89 3.26 14.18
C ILE A 48 0.20 4.32 14.04
N LEU A 49 0.54 4.72 12.81
CA LEU A 49 1.56 5.74 12.54
C LEU A 49 1.10 7.11 13.05
N GLU A 50 -0.16 7.48 12.84
CA GLU A 50 -0.71 8.74 13.33
C GLU A 50 -0.83 8.75 14.86
N ALA A 51 -1.35 7.68 15.47
CA ALA A 51 -1.47 7.53 16.92
C ALA A 51 -0.10 7.61 17.63
N LYS A 52 0.97 7.18 16.97
CA LYS A 52 2.35 7.30 17.45
C LYS A 52 3.01 8.66 17.15
N GLY A 53 2.29 9.60 16.52
CA GLY A 53 2.78 10.91 16.11
C GLY A 53 3.89 10.86 15.05
N ARG A 54 3.95 9.78 14.25
CA ARG A 54 4.95 9.62 13.17
C ARG A 54 4.54 10.34 11.89
N ILE A 55 3.23 10.52 11.71
CA ILE A 55 2.60 11.29 10.65
C ILE A 55 1.50 12.15 11.26
N GLN A 56 1.06 13.16 10.51
CA GLN A 56 -0.10 13.96 10.86
C GLN A 56 -1.04 13.98 9.65
N LEU A 57 -2.28 13.53 9.86
CA LEU A 57 -3.32 13.50 8.84
C LEU A 57 -4.34 14.60 9.17
N LEU A 58 -4.57 15.51 8.21
CA LEU A 58 -5.42 16.68 8.41
C LEU A 58 -6.71 16.58 7.58
N PRO A 59 -7.85 17.05 8.10
CA PRO A 59 -8.03 17.75 9.38
C PRO A 59 -8.02 16.83 10.62
N ASP A 60 -8.36 15.56 10.44
CA ASP A 60 -8.32 14.50 11.45
C ASP A 60 -8.27 13.14 10.73
N PHE A 61 -7.89 12.08 11.45
CA PHE A 61 -7.79 10.73 10.89
C PHE A 61 -9.05 10.26 10.17
N GLU A 62 -10.23 10.41 10.79
CA GLU A 62 -11.48 9.89 10.24
C GLU A 62 -11.82 10.57 8.92
N SER A 63 -11.81 11.90 8.91
CA SER A 63 -12.09 12.70 7.72
C SER A 63 -11.09 12.41 6.61
N TRP A 64 -9.79 12.35 6.94
CA TRP A 64 -8.73 12.12 5.96
C TRP A 64 -8.85 10.73 5.34
N ILE A 65 -9.05 9.68 6.13
CA ILE A 65 -9.15 8.30 5.63
C ILE A 65 -10.36 8.13 4.72
N ARG A 66 -11.51 8.73 5.03
CA ARG A 66 -12.70 8.65 4.15
C ARG A 66 -12.43 9.23 2.76
N ILE A 67 -11.64 10.31 2.67
CA ILE A 67 -11.26 10.92 1.39
C ILE A 67 -10.18 10.07 0.70
N ALA A 68 -9.13 9.70 1.43
CA ALA A 68 -7.97 8.97 0.91
C ALA A 68 -8.31 7.55 0.42
N THR A 69 -9.42 6.98 0.90
CA THR A 69 -9.92 5.64 0.53
C THR A 69 -11.19 5.68 -0.32
N ASP A 70 -11.60 6.86 -0.79
CA ASP A 70 -12.69 6.96 -1.75
C ASP A 70 -12.34 6.21 -3.04
N GLN A 71 -13.35 5.61 -3.68
CA GLN A 71 -13.17 4.79 -4.88
C GLN A 71 -12.60 5.56 -6.07
N SER A 72 -12.73 6.89 -6.08
CA SER A 72 -12.10 7.76 -7.08
C SER A 72 -10.58 7.92 -6.87
N VAL A 73 -10.08 7.67 -5.66
CA VAL A 73 -8.66 7.75 -5.29
C VAL A 73 -8.00 6.39 -5.42
N CYS A 74 -8.51 5.39 -4.69
CA CYS A 74 -8.00 4.02 -4.73
C CYS A 74 -9.03 3.01 -4.23
N ARG A 75 -8.86 1.74 -4.63
CA ARG A 75 -9.67 0.64 -4.10
C ARG A 75 -9.03 0.06 -2.83
N VAL A 76 -9.76 0.04 -1.72
CA VAL A 76 -9.34 -0.74 -0.54
C VAL A 76 -9.69 -2.21 -0.72
N ILE A 77 -8.71 -3.09 -0.58
CA ILE A 77 -8.91 -4.54 -0.63
C ILE A 77 -9.14 -5.05 0.79
N PRO A 78 -10.33 -5.62 1.09
CA PRO A 78 -10.66 -6.09 2.42
C PRO A 78 -9.81 -7.31 2.82
N VAL A 79 -9.71 -7.56 4.13
CA VAL A 79 -9.21 -8.83 4.63
C VAL A 79 -10.28 -9.90 4.61
N ASP A 80 -9.87 -11.09 4.23
CA ASP A 80 -10.62 -12.33 4.38
C ASP A 80 -9.71 -13.47 4.86
N MET A 81 -10.29 -14.64 5.06
CA MET A 81 -9.55 -15.83 5.49
C MET A 81 -8.54 -16.29 4.45
N ASP A 82 -8.82 -16.12 3.15
CA ASP A 82 -7.92 -16.52 2.07
C ASP A 82 -6.63 -15.70 2.10
N LEU A 83 -6.73 -14.40 2.37
CA LEU A 83 -5.58 -13.53 2.62
C LEU A 83 -4.74 -13.99 3.80
N VAL A 84 -5.39 -14.31 4.93
CA VAL A 84 -4.69 -14.78 6.13
C VAL A 84 -3.96 -16.10 5.85
N ILE A 85 -4.60 -17.03 5.13
CA ILE A 85 -4.00 -18.31 4.75
C ILE A 85 -2.84 -18.10 3.76
N ALA A 86 -3.00 -17.19 2.79
CA ALA A 86 -1.99 -16.92 1.76
C ALA A 86 -0.66 -16.42 2.32
N GLN A 87 -0.64 -15.81 3.50
CA GLN A 87 0.61 -15.45 4.19
C GLN A 87 1.53 -16.65 4.43
N ARG A 88 1.01 -17.88 4.51
CA ARG A 88 1.83 -19.10 4.61
C ARG A 88 2.62 -19.41 3.34
N LYS A 89 2.28 -18.78 2.21
CA LYS A 89 3.03 -18.87 0.95
C LYS A 89 4.23 -17.92 0.93
N LEU A 90 4.32 -16.98 1.87
CA LEU A 90 5.49 -16.13 2.03
C LEU A 90 6.68 -16.96 2.55
N PRO A 91 7.91 -16.76 2.05
CA PRO A 91 9.10 -17.45 2.52
C PRO A 91 9.29 -17.30 4.04
N PRO A 92 9.87 -18.29 4.74
CA PRO A 92 10.15 -18.18 6.18
C PRO A 92 11.06 -16.99 6.54
N ALA A 93 11.96 -16.61 5.64
CA ALA A 93 12.85 -15.47 5.79
C ALA A 93 12.20 -14.12 5.37
N PHE A 94 10.92 -14.13 4.99
CA PHE A 94 10.19 -12.91 4.64
C PHE A 94 10.02 -12.01 5.87
N HIS A 95 9.75 -10.73 5.62
CA HIS A 95 9.56 -9.71 6.65
C HIS A 95 8.65 -10.19 7.81
N GLN A 96 9.04 -9.85 9.03
CA GLN A 96 8.32 -10.22 10.25
C GLN A 96 7.20 -9.23 10.58
N ASP A 97 7.17 -8.06 9.93
CA ASP A 97 6.13 -7.07 10.16
C ASP A 97 4.76 -7.56 9.65
N PRO A 98 3.70 -7.53 10.48
CA PRO A 98 2.38 -7.98 10.09
C PRO A 98 1.76 -7.22 8.91
N ALA A 99 1.97 -5.90 8.81
CA ALA A 99 1.42 -5.08 7.73
C ALA A 99 2.07 -5.46 6.40
N ASP A 100 3.40 -5.53 6.35
CA ASP A 100 4.15 -5.92 5.14
C ASP A 100 3.73 -7.29 4.62
N ARG A 101 3.52 -8.25 5.52
CA ARG A 101 3.06 -9.60 5.18
C ARG A 101 1.66 -9.58 4.58
N LEU A 102 0.73 -8.84 5.18
CA LEU A 102 -0.63 -8.71 4.69
C LEU A 102 -0.66 -7.97 3.35
N ILE A 103 0.06 -6.86 3.20
CA ILE A 103 0.14 -6.08 1.96
C ILE A 103 0.71 -6.94 0.82
N THR A 104 1.81 -7.64 1.08
CA THR A 104 2.44 -8.51 0.08
C THR A 104 1.54 -9.68 -0.29
N ALA A 105 0.91 -10.34 0.68
CA ALA A 105 -0.05 -11.40 0.42
C ALA A 105 -1.27 -10.91 -0.39
N THR A 106 -1.74 -9.68 -0.13
CA THR A 106 -2.80 -9.04 -0.91
C THR A 106 -2.38 -8.87 -2.37
N ALA A 107 -1.16 -8.37 -2.64
CA ALA A 107 -0.64 -8.22 -4.00
C ALA A 107 -0.53 -9.56 -4.72
N MET A 108 -0.02 -10.58 -4.02
CA MET A 108 0.11 -11.95 -4.54
C MET A 108 -1.25 -12.56 -4.91
N LEU A 109 -2.25 -12.47 -4.04
CA LEU A 109 -3.58 -13.03 -4.29
C LEU A 109 -4.32 -12.29 -5.40
N ALA A 110 -4.20 -10.96 -5.44
CA ALA A 110 -4.85 -10.15 -6.46
C ALA A 110 -4.14 -10.26 -7.84
N GLY A 111 -2.92 -10.79 -7.88
CA GLY A 111 -2.09 -10.86 -9.08
C GLY A 111 -1.70 -9.47 -9.60
N TRP A 112 -1.47 -8.52 -8.69
CA TRP A 112 -1.13 -7.14 -9.04
C TRP A 112 0.30 -6.80 -8.61
N PRO A 113 1.02 -6.01 -9.41
CA PRO A 113 2.33 -5.52 -9.01
C PRO A 113 2.22 -4.60 -7.78
N LEU A 114 3.17 -4.76 -6.86
CA LEU A 114 3.28 -4.00 -5.62
C LEU A 114 4.23 -2.80 -5.80
N ALA A 115 3.70 -1.59 -5.60
CA ALA A 115 4.50 -0.37 -5.53
C ALA A 115 5.04 -0.19 -4.11
N THR A 116 6.32 -0.51 -3.93
CA THR A 116 7.02 -0.39 -2.64
C THR A 116 8.46 0.10 -2.85
N HIS A 117 8.98 0.76 -1.82
CA HIS A 117 10.39 1.15 -1.67
C HIS A 117 11.09 0.32 -0.60
N ASP A 118 10.39 -0.62 0.06
CA ASP A 118 11.00 -1.55 1.01
C ASP A 118 11.90 -2.55 0.26
N GLN A 119 13.19 -2.51 0.56
CA GLN A 119 14.17 -3.31 -0.15
C GLN A 119 14.08 -4.80 0.20
N ARG A 120 13.58 -5.17 1.38
CA ARG A 120 13.39 -6.57 1.77
C ARG A 120 12.22 -7.18 1.01
N ILE A 121 11.11 -6.46 0.86
CA ILE A 121 9.98 -6.90 0.03
C ILE A 121 10.45 -7.04 -1.42
N ARG A 122 11.12 -6.03 -1.97
CA ARG A 122 11.66 -6.05 -3.34
C ARG A 122 12.61 -7.23 -3.60
N ASN A 123 13.47 -7.54 -2.64
CA ASN A 123 14.44 -8.64 -2.76
C ASN A 123 13.82 -10.02 -2.52
N SER A 124 12.62 -10.10 -1.94
CA SER A 124 11.98 -11.37 -1.62
C SER A 124 11.47 -12.15 -2.84
N ALA A 125 11.29 -11.47 -3.97
CA ALA A 125 10.68 -12.00 -5.21
C ALA A 125 9.30 -12.68 -5.01
N THR A 126 8.57 -12.30 -3.96
CA THR A 126 7.27 -12.89 -3.62
C THR A 126 6.10 -12.31 -4.41
N ALA A 127 6.17 -11.02 -4.75
CA ALA A 127 5.22 -10.32 -5.60
C ALA A 127 5.96 -9.63 -6.75
N GLU A 128 5.27 -9.42 -7.87
CA GLU A 128 5.77 -8.56 -8.94
C GLU A 128 5.94 -7.14 -8.38
N ILE A 129 7.08 -6.49 -8.64
CA ILE A 129 7.34 -5.13 -8.16
C ILE A 129 6.95 -4.14 -9.26
N TRP A 130 6.11 -3.18 -8.90
CA TRP A 130 5.75 -2.09 -9.79
C TRP A 130 6.95 -1.16 -10.04
N VAL A 131 7.09 -0.75 -11.29
CA VAL A 131 8.08 0.26 -11.71
C VAL A 131 7.33 1.31 -12.53
N ALA A 132 7.51 2.58 -12.17
CA ALA A 132 7.04 3.69 -12.98
C ALA A 132 7.75 3.66 -14.34
N LYS A 133 7.03 3.25 -15.37
CA LYS A 133 7.40 3.30 -16.79
C LYS A 133 6.39 4.16 -17.53
#